data_AF-A0A9X4IK23-F1
#
_entry.id   AF-A0A9X4IK23-F1
#
_cell.length_a   1.000
_cell.length_b   1.000
_cell.length_c   1.000
_cell.angle_alpha   90.00
_cell.angle_beta   90.00
_cell.angle_gamma   90.00
#
_symmetry.space_group_name_H-M   'P 1'
#
loop_
_entity.id
_entity.type
_entity.pdbx_description
1 polymer ?
#
loop_
_entity_poly.entity_id
_entity_poly.type
_entity_poly.pdbx_seq_one_letter_code
_entity_poly.pdbx_strand_id
1 'polypeptide(L)'
;MHTEALPIPPAVTALISRTIDRLRHLQVQPDPIVPAQHRQRYGILTSAVRADGQILEMAISEALKALPHLRLVRTPPIFIPPLVDQIVGGVASAETLRSSHLHYEGDQGRKVAPDLVLIDANRKAIDFLEVKRGLARTDAGKTRQTIRDLRCLQLVGKSYALRQLNAEVDTATAAVCAIHGATAVPADLQVAVEDLEVRYGLSLRAVISATYTEFGRQLDELLFQQALDEEIESLYPERLQEGAPVSPLIGFAEQEPGMGDTITPA
;
A
#
# COMPACT_ATOMS: atom_id res chain seq x y z
N MET A 1 -29.70 2.43 -3.32
CA MET A 1 -28.93 1.45 -2.53
C MET A 1 -27.98 2.24 -1.67
N HIS A 2 -28.17 2.24 -0.35
CA HIS A 2 -27.23 2.85 0.57
C HIS A 2 -25.97 1.98 0.58
N THR A 3 -24.89 2.51 0.03
CA THR A 3 -23.56 1.89 0.14
C THR A 3 -23.12 2.06 1.57
N GLU A 4 -23.44 1.08 2.41
CA GLU A 4 -22.87 1.00 3.76
C GLU A 4 -21.35 0.90 3.56
N ALA A 5 -20.61 1.89 4.06
CA ALA A 5 -19.17 1.96 3.87
C ALA A 5 -18.55 0.71 4.51
N LEU A 6 -17.92 -0.13 3.70
CA LEU A 6 -17.24 -1.32 4.21
C LEU A 6 -16.17 -0.87 5.20
N PRO A 7 -16.19 -1.37 6.44
CA PRO A 7 -15.21 -0.96 7.44
C PRO A 7 -13.81 -1.36 6.98
N ILE A 8 -12.87 -0.42 7.09
CA ILE A 8 -11.47 -0.66 6.76
C ILE A 8 -10.91 -1.70 7.75
N PRO A 9 -10.25 -2.76 7.28
CA PRO A 9 -9.69 -3.78 8.18
C PRO A 9 -8.73 -3.16 9.21
N PRO A 10 -8.78 -3.55 10.50
CA PRO A 10 -7.97 -2.92 11.56
C PRO A 10 -6.45 -2.91 11.27
N ALA A 11 -5.94 -3.96 10.62
CA ALA A 11 -4.53 -4.04 10.23
C ALA A 11 -4.14 -2.98 9.19
N VAL A 12 -5.07 -2.59 8.30
CA VAL A 12 -4.89 -1.53 7.31
C VAL A 12 -4.89 -0.18 8.00
N THR A 13 -5.85 0.08 8.90
CA THR A 13 -5.89 1.31 9.70
C THR A 13 -4.60 1.50 10.49
N ALA A 14 -4.11 0.44 11.16
CA ALA A 14 -2.85 0.49 11.90
C ALA A 14 -1.64 0.74 10.99
N LEU A 15 -1.63 0.21 9.76
CA LEU A 15 -0.58 0.47 8.78
C LEU A 15 -0.62 1.92 8.28
N ILE A 16 -1.82 2.47 8.03
CA ILE A 16 -2.02 3.87 7.65
C ILE A 16 -1.46 4.77 8.76
N SER A 17 -1.89 4.58 10.01
CA SER A 17 -1.43 5.42 11.14
C SER A 17 0.10 5.39 11.29
N ARG A 18 0.71 4.20 11.28
CA ARG A 18 2.19 4.08 11.33
C ARG A 18 2.87 4.79 10.16
N THR A 19 2.25 4.74 8.98
CA THR A 19 2.78 5.42 7.78
C THR A 19 2.72 6.93 7.95
N ILE A 20 1.60 7.46 8.44
CA ILE A 20 1.42 8.90 8.70
C ILE A 20 2.39 9.39 9.78
N ASP A 21 2.55 8.64 10.86
CA ASP A 21 3.52 8.98 11.92
C ASP A 21 4.95 9.02 11.38
N ARG A 22 5.33 8.05 10.54
CA ARG A 22 6.63 8.05 9.87
C ARG A 22 6.80 9.25 8.95
N LEU A 23 5.75 9.64 8.21
CA LEU A 23 5.78 10.79 7.31
C LEU A 23 5.89 12.11 8.07
N ARG A 24 5.24 12.23 9.24
CA ARG A 24 5.36 13.39 10.13
C ARG A 24 6.79 13.67 10.56
N HIS A 25 7.57 12.61 10.80
CA HIS A 25 8.98 12.70 11.21
C HIS A 25 9.96 12.49 10.07
N LEU A 26 9.52 12.61 8.82
CA LEU A 26 10.36 12.38 7.65
C LEU A 26 11.44 13.47 7.55
N GLN A 27 12.71 13.07 7.63
CA GLN A 27 13.83 13.94 7.31
C GLN A 27 14.09 13.90 5.81
N VAL A 28 13.77 15.01 5.13
CA VAL A 28 13.93 15.12 3.67
C VAL A 28 15.30 15.70 3.34
N GLN A 29 16.09 14.91 2.62
CA GLN A 29 17.39 15.35 2.13
C GLN A 29 17.25 16.51 1.13
N PRO A 30 18.18 17.48 1.11
CA PRO A 30 18.18 18.53 0.09
C PRO A 30 18.28 17.95 -1.32
N ASP A 31 17.39 18.38 -2.20
CA ASP A 31 17.43 18.08 -3.63
C ASP A 31 17.75 19.38 -4.40
N PRO A 32 18.81 19.42 -5.25
CA PRO A 32 19.19 20.61 -6.00
C PRO A 32 18.08 21.21 -6.88
N ILE A 33 17.10 20.40 -7.32
CA ILE A 33 16.02 20.87 -8.19
C ILE A 33 14.74 21.25 -7.42
N VAL A 34 14.67 20.98 -6.12
CA VAL A 34 13.50 21.27 -5.28
C VAL A 34 13.79 22.50 -4.40
N PRO A 35 13.08 23.62 -4.60
CA PRO A 35 13.22 24.81 -3.75
C PRO A 35 13.04 24.46 -2.26
N ALA A 36 13.83 25.09 -1.39
CA ALA A 36 13.84 24.77 0.04
C ALA A 36 12.44 24.83 0.69
N GLN A 37 11.64 25.83 0.32
CA GLN A 37 10.26 26.03 0.79
C GLN A 37 9.26 24.93 0.37
N HIS A 38 9.62 24.05 -0.56
CA HIS A 38 8.76 22.93 -1.00
C HIS A 38 9.33 21.57 -0.62
N ARG A 39 10.53 21.53 -0.05
CA ARG A 39 11.28 20.30 0.20
C ARG A 39 10.50 19.31 1.06
N GLN A 40 10.00 19.77 2.21
CA GLN A 40 9.33 18.89 3.17
C GLN A 40 8.05 18.30 2.58
N ARG A 41 7.17 19.16 2.04
CA ARG A 41 5.92 18.73 1.39
C ARG A 41 6.16 17.78 0.23
N TYR A 42 7.14 18.09 -0.63
CA TYR A 42 7.53 17.20 -1.74
C TYR A 42 8.01 15.83 -1.25
N GLY A 43 8.86 15.79 -0.22
CA GLY A 43 9.35 14.55 0.37
C GLY A 43 8.23 13.71 1.00
N ILE A 44 7.29 14.35 1.72
CA ILE A 44 6.11 13.70 2.28
C ILE A 44 5.25 13.09 1.18
N LEU A 45 4.85 13.87 0.17
CA LEU A 45 3.99 13.42 -0.93
C LEU A 45 4.62 12.26 -1.70
N THR A 46 5.89 12.38 -2.10
CA THR A 46 6.57 11.31 -2.84
C THR A 46 6.73 10.04 -2.00
N SER A 47 6.93 10.17 -0.69
CA SER A 47 6.99 9.04 0.24
C SER A 47 5.63 8.40 0.49
N ALA A 48 4.56 9.20 0.56
CA ALA A 48 3.19 8.72 0.70
C ALA A 48 2.77 7.92 -0.54
N VAL A 49 3.08 8.44 -1.74
CA VAL A 49 2.84 7.76 -3.03
C VAL A 49 3.56 6.42 -3.12
N ARG A 50 4.74 6.27 -2.51
CA ARG A 50 5.45 4.99 -2.43
C ARG A 50 4.80 4.03 -1.43
N ALA A 51 4.39 4.53 -0.27
CA ALA A 51 3.76 3.74 0.78
C ALA A 51 2.37 3.21 0.37
N ASP A 52 1.65 3.96 -0.47
CA ASP A 52 0.33 3.61 -0.99
C ASP A 52 0.25 2.18 -1.54
N GLY A 53 1.28 1.73 -2.29
CA GLY A 53 1.31 0.38 -2.84
C GLY A 53 1.19 -0.71 -1.77
N GLN A 54 1.93 -0.56 -0.65
CA GLN A 54 1.90 -1.50 0.47
C GLN A 54 0.57 -1.44 1.23
N ILE A 55 -0.03 -0.25 1.35
CA ILE A 55 -1.32 -0.04 2.01
C ILE A 55 -2.43 -0.76 1.23
N LEU A 56 -2.45 -0.62 -0.09
CA LEU A 56 -3.43 -1.27 -0.96
C LEU A 56 -3.28 -2.80 -0.97
N GLU A 57 -2.04 -3.29 -1.04
CA GLU A 57 -1.77 -4.73 -0.95
C GLU A 57 -2.30 -5.29 0.39
N MET A 58 -2.07 -4.60 1.51
CA MET A 58 -2.62 -4.98 2.81
C MET A 58 -4.14 -4.98 2.79
N ALA A 59 -4.77 -3.95 2.21
CA ALA A 59 -6.23 -3.85 2.17
C ALA A 59 -6.89 -4.97 1.38
N ILE A 60 -6.37 -5.24 0.17
CA ILE A 60 -6.82 -6.37 -0.66
C ILE A 60 -6.58 -7.70 0.05
N SER A 61 -5.40 -7.86 0.67
CA SER A 61 -5.06 -9.08 1.38
C SER A 61 -5.99 -9.35 2.56
N GLU A 62 -6.28 -8.35 3.41
CA GLU A 62 -7.14 -8.54 4.57
C GLU A 62 -8.60 -8.79 4.15
N ALA A 63 -9.07 -8.15 3.07
CA ALA A 63 -10.39 -8.44 2.51
C ALA A 63 -10.52 -9.88 2.00
N LEU A 64 -9.51 -10.39 1.29
CA LEU A 64 -9.50 -11.77 0.79
C LEU A 64 -9.33 -12.79 1.91
N LYS A 65 -8.53 -12.48 2.92
CA LYS A 65 -8.29 -13.34 4.09
C LYS A 65 -9.54 -13.55 4.95
N ALA A 66 -10.53 -12.65 4.87
CA ALA A 66 -11.81 -12.80 5.55
C ALA A 66 -12.68 -13.92 4.95
N LEU A 67 -12.36 -14.40 3.74
CA LEU A 67 -13.11 -15.47 3.10
C LEU A 67 -12.67 -16.85 3.62
N PRO A 68 -13.58 -17.67 4.19
CA PRO A 68 -13.22 -18.92 4.87
C PRO A 68 -12.73 -20.02 3.93
N HIS A 69 -13.05 -19.95 2.64
CA HIS A 69 -12.63 -20.91 1.63
C HIS A 69 -11.27 -20.55 0.98
N LEU A 70 -10.71 -19.38 1.33
CA LEU A 70 -9.43 -18.93 0.83
C LEU A 70 -8.34 -19.13 1.88
N ARG A 71 -7.22 -19.71 1.46
CA ARG A 71 -5.96 -19.63 2.20
C ARG A 71 -5.03 -18.67 1.47
N LEU A 72 -4.73 -17.56 2.14
CA LEU A 72 -3.87 -16.51 1.62
C LEU A 72 -2.46 -16.59 2.22
N VAL A 73 -1.44 -16.49 1.36
CA VAL A 73 -0.03 -16.32 1.75
C VAL A 73 0.51 -15.06 1.08
N ARG A 74 1.08 -14.13 1.87
CA ARG A 74 1.65 -12.88 1.36
C ARG A 74 3.13 -13.05 1.07
N THR A 75 3.56 -12.57 -0.10
CA THR A 75 4.97 -12.50 -0.50
C THR A 75 5.77 -13.79 -0.24
N PRO A 76 5.23 -15.01 -0.50
CA PRO A 76 5.97 -16.22 -0.20
C PRO A 76 7.20 -16.35 -1.10
N PRO A 77 8.33 -16.84 -0.58
CA PRO A 77 9.45 -17.21 -1.43
C PRO A 77 9.08 -18.44 -2.27
N ILE A 78 9.15 -18.30 -3.59
CA ILE A 78 8.93 -19.40 -4.54
C ILE A 78 10.19 -19.54 -5.40
N PHE A 79 10.87 -20.67 -5.29
CA PHE A 79 12.05 -20.98 -6.08
C PHE A 79 11.65 -21.56 -7.44
N ILE A 80 12.01 -20.87 -8.51
CA ILE A 80 11.75 -21.31 -9.88
C ILE A 80 12.88 -22.24 -10.33
N PRO A 81 12.60 -23.52 -10.64
CA PRO A 81 13.60 -24.45 -11.14
C PRO A 81 14.28 -23.93 -12.42
N PRO A 82 15.59 -24.16 -12.62
CA PRO A 82 16.29 -23.70 -13.83
C PRO A 82 15.65 -24.14 -15.15
N LEU A 83 15.11 -25.37 -15.20
CA LEU A 83 14.41 -25.89 -16.38
C LEU A 83 13.16 -25.08 -16.73
N VAL A 84 12.38 -24.68 -15.71
CA VAL A 84 11.19 -23.83 -15.89
C VAL A 84 11.61 -22.48 -16.45
N ASP A 85 12.66 -21.89 -15.89
CA ASP A 85 13.19 -20.58 -16.29
C ASP A 85 13.74 -20.61 -17.73
N GLN A 86 14.36 -21.72 -18.15
CA GLN A 86 14.80 -21.95 -19.53
C GLN A 86 13.63 -22.10 -20.50
N ILE A 87 12.61 -22.87 -20.14
CA ILE A 87 11.42 -23.10 -20.97
C ILE A 87 10.69 -21.77 -21.23
N VAL A 88 10.48 -20.96 -20.19
CA VAL A 88 9.85 -19.64 -20.32
C VAL A 88 10.74 -18.64 -21.05
N GLY A 89 12.06 -18.78 -20.93
CA GLY A 89 13.04 -17.97 -21.66
C GLY A 89 13.21 -18.34 -23.14
N GLY A 90 12.75 -19.53 -23.54
CA GLY A 90 12.84 -20.04 -24.91
C GLY A 90 11.64 -19.71 -25.80
N VAL A 91 11.54 -20.38 -26.95
CA VAL A 91 10.49 -20.17 -27.99
C VAL A 91 9.21 -20.97 -27.69
N ALA A 92 9.05 -21.51 -26.49
CA ALA A 92 7.85 -22.26 -26.14
C ALA A 92 6.61 -21.35 -26.24
N SER A 93 5.61 -21.78 -27.01
CA SER A 93 4.38 -21.01 -27.16
C SER A 93 3.62 -20.97 -25.83
N ALA A 94 2.83 -19.92 -25.60
CA ALA A 94 1.98 -19.80 -24.41
C ALA A 94 1.06 -21.03 -24.21
N GLU A 95 0.72 -21.71 -25.30
CA GLU A 95 -0.11 -22.92 -25.28
C GLU A 95 0.65 -24.15 -24.78
N THR A 96 1.91 -24.32 -25.17
CA THR A 96 2.79 -25.38 -24.63
C THR A 96 3.04 -25.21 -23.13
N LEU A 97 3.10 -23.95 -22.65
CA LEU A 97 3.24 -23.66 -21.23
C LEU A 97 1.97 -24.06 -20.46
N ARG A 98 0.78 -23.81 -21.01
CA ARG A 98 -0.50 -24.14 -20.35
C ARG A 98 -0.73 -25.65 -20.15
N SER A 99 -0.19 -26.50 -21.01
CA SER A 99 -0.34 -27.96 -20.91
C SER A 99 0.76 -28.64 -20.10
N SER A 100 1.81 -27.92 -19.72
CA SER A 100 2.97 -28.47 -19.01
C SER A 100 2.86 -28.19 -17.51
N HIS A 101 2.89 -29.25 -16.68
CA HIS A 101 2.99 -29.11 -15.23
C HIS A 101 4.36 -29.61 -14.79
N LEU A 102 5.20 -28.67 -14.34
CA LEU A 102 6.57 -28.99 -13.95
C LEU A 102 6.65 -29.16 -12.43
N HIS A 103 7.52 -30.08 -12.03
CA HIS A 103 7.71 -30.41 -10.62
C HIS A 103 8.37 -29.24 -9.88
N TYR A 104 7.84 -28.91 -8.71
CA TYR A 104 8.40 -27.94 -7.78
C TYR A 104 9.27 -28.68 -6.76
N GLU A 105 10.57 -28.40 -6.75
CA GLU A 105 11.55 -29.07 -5.89
C GLU A 105 11.96 -28.26 -4.65
N GLY A 106 11.55 -26.98 -4.54
CA GLY A 106 11.91 -26.11 -3.42
C GLY A 106 13.41 -25.77 -3.37
N ASP A 107 13.77 -24.69 -2.67
CA ASP A 107 15.13 -24.30 -2.26
C ASP A 107 16.26 -24.25 -3.32
N GLN A 108 15.93 -24.42 -4.60
CA GLN A 108 16.88 -24.34 -5.72
C GLN A 108 16.32 -23.50 -6.87
N GLY A 109 17.20 -22.67 -7.43
CA GLY A 109 16.88 -21.80 -8.57
C GLY A 109 16.58 -20.36 -8.17
N ARG A 110 15.95 -19.63 -9.10
CA ARG A 110 15.73 -18.19 -8.95
C ARG A 110 14.52 -17.94 -8.05
N LYS A 111 14.70 -17.14 -7.00
CA LYS A 111 13.60 -16.76 -6.10
C LYS A 111 12.69 -15.73 -6.76
N VAL A 112 11.39 -16.01 -6.72
CA VAL A 112 10.28 -15.11 -7.05
C VAL A 112 9.40 -14.97 -5.81
N ALA A 113 8.79 -13.81 -5.62
CA ALA A 113 7.86 -13.57 -4.52
C ALA A 113 6.69 -12.74 -5.03
N PRO A 114 5.59 -13.37 -5.50
CA PRO A 114 4.40 -12.64 -5.91
C PRO A 114 3.76 -11.99 -4.68
N ASP A 115 3.12 -10.83 -4.87
CA ASP A 115 2.52 -10.08 -3.76
C ASP A 115 1.55 -10.95 -2.95
N LEU A 116 0.66 -11.71 -3.62
CA LEU A 116 -0.30 -12.62 -2.99
C LEU A 116 -0.33 -14.01 -3.64
N VAL A 117 -0.54 -15.04 -2.82
CA VAL A 117 -0.86 -16.40 -3.25
C VAL A 117 -2.15 -16.84 -2.56
N LEU A 118 -3.12 -17.28 -3.35
CA LEU A 118 -4.46 -17.64 -2.90
C LEU A 118 -4.73 -19.08 -3.29
N ILE A 119 -4.98 -19.95 -2.29
CA ILE A 119 -5.59 -21.26 -2.52
C ILE A 119 -7.08 -21.12 -2.31
N ASP A 120 -7.86 -21.46 -3.33
CA ASP A 120 -9.31 -21.45 -3.29
C ASP A 120 -9.84 -22.88 -3.25
N ALA A 121 -10.37 -23.28 -2.09
CA ALA A 121 -10.90 -24.62 -1.87
C ALA A 121 -12.16 -24.90 -2.69
N ASN A 122 -12.96 -23.88 -3.00
CA ASN A 122 -14.21 -24.03 -3.75
C ASN A 122 -13.93 -24.24 -5.24
N ARG A 123 -12.99 -23.48 -5.80
CA ARG A 123 -12.57 -23.61 -7.21
C ARG A 123 -11.50 -24.66 -7.44
N LYS A 124 -10.91 -25.21 -6.38
CA LYS A 124 -9.69 -26.04 -6.42
C LYS A 124 -8.61 -25.37 -7.27
N ALA A 125 -8.30 -24.12 -6.95
CA ALA A 125 -7.39 -23.29 -7.73
C ALA A 125 -6.30 -22.68 -6.86
N ILE A 126 -5.14 -22.42 -7.47
CA ILE A 126 -4.12 -21.51 -6.92
C ILE A 126 -4.00 -20.28 -7.82
N ASP A 127 -4.12 -19.09 -7.22
CA ASP A 127 -3.96 -17.82 -7.91
C ASP A 127 -2.76 -17.06 -7.34
N PHE A 128 -1.82 -16.69 -8.21
CA PHE A 128 -0.70 -15.81 -7.91
C PHE A 128 -1.03 -14.40 -8.41
N LEU A 129 -1.04 -13.41 -7.52
CA LEU A 129 -1.39 -12.04 -7.88
C LEU A 129 -0.21 -11.12 -7.60
N GLU A 130 0.11 -10.31 -8.62
CA GLU A 130 0.97 -9.14 -8.48
C GLU A 130 0.06 -7.90 -8.46
N VAL A 131 0.02 -7.20 -7.35
CA VAL A 131 -0.82 -6.01 -7.17
C VAL A 131 -0.03 -4.78 -7.56
N LYS A 132 -0.59 -3.98 -8.46
CA LYS A 132 0.03 -2.74 -8.92
C LYS A 132 -1.00 -1.62 -8.88
N ARG A 133 -0.54 -0.42 -8.52
CA ARG A 133 -1.38 0.79 -8.54
C ARG A 133 -1.91 1.04 -9.96
N GLY A 134 -1.07 0.91 -10.97
CA GLY A 134 -1.50 1.03 -12.37
C GLY A 134 -1.84 2.46 -12.82
N LEU A 135 -1.14 3.49 -12.31
CA LEU A 135 -1.29 4.89 -12.75
C LEU A 135 -0.38 5.25 -13.94
N ALA A 136 0.71 4.49 -14.13
CA ALA A 136 1.66 4.68 -15.21
C ALA A 136 2.23 3.33 -15.65
N ARG A 137 2.68 3.26 -16.91
CA ARG A 137 3.36 2.07 -17.42
C ARG A 137 4.69 1.88 -16.69
N THR A 138 4.94 0.64 -16.27
CA THR A 138 6.20 0.23 -15.67
C THR A 138 7.32 0.27 -16.72
N ASP A 139 8.56 0.51 -16.27
CA ASP A 139 9.77 0.32 -17.07
C ASP A 139 9.78 -1.04 -17.81
N ALA A 140 10.37 -1.05 -19.01
CA ALA A 140 10.39 -2.22 -19.89
C ALA A 140 11.16 -3.41 -19.29
N GLY A 141 12.24 -3.16 -18.55
CA GLY A 141 13.01 -4.20 -17.87
C GLY A 141 12.19 -4.89 -16.78
N LYS A 142 11.57 -4.10 -15.90
CA LYS A 142 10.67 -4.62 -14.85
C LYS A 142 9.47 -5.37 -15.46
N THR A 143 8.89 -4.84 -16.53
CA THR A 143 7.77 -5.49 -17.22
C THR A 143 8.16 -6.88 -17.76
N ARG A 144 9.32 -7.00 -18.43
CA ARG A 144 9.82 -8.30 -18.92
C ARG A 144 10.03 -9.30 -17.78
N GLN A 145 10.59 -8.84 -16.66
CA GLN A 145 10.80 -9.66 -15.48
C GLN A 145 9.46 -10.16 -14.90
N THR A 146 8.47 -9.28 -14.72
CA THR A 146 7.13 -9.65 -14.25
C THR A 146 6.47 -10.68 -15.18
N ILE A 147 6.55 -10.49 -16.51
CA ILE A 147 5.99 -11.44 -17.49
C ILE A 147 6.63 -12.82 -17.34
N ARG A 148 7.97 -12.87 -17.24
CA ARG A 148 8.72 -14.12 -17.05
C ARG A 148 8.29 -14.81 -15.76
N ASP A 149 8.18 -14.06 -14.67
CA ASP A 149 7.83 -14.59 -13.35
C ASP A 149 6.43 -15.18 -13.31
N LEU A 150 5.43 -14.45 -13.82
CA LEU A 150 4.04 -14.95 -13.86
C LEU A 150 3.92 -16.23 -14.70
N ARG A 151 4.61 -16.32 -15.84
CA ARG A 151 4.63 -17.55 -16.64
C ARG A 151 5.28 -18.72 -15.90
N CYS A 152 6.38 -18.47 -15.21
CA CYS A 152 7.02 -19.49 -14.37
C CYS A 152 6.07 -19.98 -13.27
N LEU A 153 5.35 -19.05 -12.61
CA LEU A 153 4.40 -19.37 -11.56
C LEU A 153 3.21 -20.20 -12.07
N GLN A 154 2.70 -19.93 -13.28
CA GLN A 154 1.66 -20.77 -13.90
C GLN A 154 2.12 -22.22 -14.10
N LEU A 155 3.38 -22.43 -14.50
CA LEU A 155 3.94 -23.77 -14.74
C LEU A 155 4.12 -24.60 -13.46
N VAL A 156 4.61 -23.98 -12.39
CA VAL A 156 4.95 -24.68 -11.15
C VAL A 156 3.81 -24.65 -10.13
N GLY A 157 2.78 -23.83 -10.35
CA GLY A 157 1.80 -23.47 -9.34
C GLY A 157 1.09 -24.64 -8.68
N LYS A 158 0.64 -25.62 -9.48
CA LYS A 158 -0.02 -26.82 -8.96
C LYS A 158 0.91 -27.68 -8.09
N SER A 159 2.15 -27.90 -8.56
CA SER A 159 3.14 -28.65 -7.79
C SER A 159 3.57 -27.89 -6.53
N TYR A 160 3.65 -26.56 -6.59
CA TYR A 160 3.93 -25.71 -5.44
C TYR A 160 2.80 -25.81 -4.40
N ALA A 161 1.53 -25.70 -4.83
CA ALA A 161 0.36 -25.86 -3.95
C ALA A 161 0.38 -27.21 -3.22
N LEU A 162 0.66 -28.29 -3.95
CA LEU A 162 0.75 -29.63 -3.37
C LEU A 162 1.92 -29.76 -2.39
N ARG A 163 3.13 -29.38 -2.80
CA ARG A 163 4.36 -29.64 -2.03
C ARG A 163 4.57 -28.69 -0.85
N GLN A 164 4.25 -27.42 -1.01
CA GLN A 164 4.53 -26.38 -0.01
C GLN A 164 3.31 -26.01 0.83
N LEU A 165 2.11 -26.12 0.25
CA LEU A 165 0.87 -25.74 0.94
C LEU A 165 0.01 -26.96 1.30
N ASN A 166 0.39 -28.18 0.90
CA ASN A 166 -0.39 -29.40 1.11
C ASN A 166 -1.83 -29.26 0.58
N ALA A 167 -1.97 -28.68 -0.62
CA ALA A 167 -3.25 -28.42 -1.27
C ALA A 167 -3.26 -29.00 -2.70
N GLU A 168 -4.21 -29.89 -2.96
CA GLU A 168 -4.50 -30.35 -4.33
C GLU A 168 -5.38 -29.32 -5.04
N VAL A 169 -4.91 -28.87 -6.20
CA VAL A 169 -5.60 -27.88 -7.04
C VAL A 169 -5.60 -28.36 -8.49
N ASP A 170 -6.70 -28.09 -9.18
CA ASP A 170 -6.91 -28.46 -10.58
C ASP A 170 -6.27 -27.43 -11.51
N THR A 171 -6.26 -26.15 -11.11
CA THR A 171 -5.83 -25.03 -11.92
C THR A 171 -4.83 -24.12 -11.19
N ALA A 172 -3.92 -23.50 -11.95
CA ALA A 172 -3.02 -22.47 -11.47
C ALA A 172 -3.09 -21.25 -12.39
N THR A 173 -3.33 -20.06 -11.83
CA THR A 173 -3.30 -18.80 -12.58
C THR A 173 -2.31 -17.83 -11.97
N ALA A 174 -1.70 -16.99 -12.81
CA ALA A 174 -0.83 -15.91 -12.34
C ALA A 174 -1.10 -14.67 -13.17
N ALA A 175 -1.34 -13.52 -12.52
CA ALA A 175 -1.71 -12.29 -13.20
C ALA A 175 -1.30 -11.03 -12.42
N VAL A 176 -1.13 -9.92 -13.16
CA VAL A 176 -1.09 -8.58 -12.59
C VAL A 176 -2.52 -8.05 -12.41
N CYS A 177 -2.83 -7.59 -11.21
CA CYS A 177 -3.99 -6.75 -10.94
C CYS A 177 -3.55 -5.28 -10.89
N ALA A 178 -3.85 -4.53 -11.95
CA ALA A 178 -3.58 -3.10 -12.03
C ALA A 178 -4.82 -2.32 -11.57
N ILE A 179 -4.77 -1.75 -10.35
CA ILE A 179 -5.93 -1.11 -9.70
C ILE A 179 -6.54 0.01 -10.55
N HIS A 180 -5.69 0.85 -11.15
CA HIS A 180 -6.10 1.96 -12.03
C HIS A 180 -5.95 1.61 -13.52
N GLY A 181 -5.77 0.33 -13.86
CA GLY A 181 -5.82 -0.18 -15.23
C GLY A 181 -4.55 -0.04 -16.09
N ALA A 182 -3.60 0.86 -15.76
CA ALA A 182 -2.39 0.97 -16.58
C ALA A 182 -1.40 -0.18 -16.30
N THR A 183 -1.10 -0.96 -17.34
CA THR A 183 -0.05 -2.00 -17.32
C THR A 183 0.52 -2.23 -18.72
N ALA A 184 1.74 -2.75 -18.78
CA ALA A 184 2.42 -3.15 -20.02
C ALA A 184 2.53 -4.68 -20.16
N VAL A 185 2.00 -5.43 -19.20
CA VAL A 185 1.90 -6.89 -19.22
C VAL A 185 0.83 -7.30 -20.25
N PRO A 186 0.97 -8.41 -20.99
CA PRO A 186 -0.03 -8.84 -21.97
C PRO A 186 -1.33 -9.31 -21.30
N ALA A 187 -2.44 -9.27 -22.05
CA ALA A 187 -3.79 -9.48 -21.51
C ALA A 187 -4.00 -10.86 -20.84
N ASP A 188 -3.29 -11.90 -21.28
CA ASP A 188 -3.32 -13.25 -20.70
C ASP A 188 -2.68 -13.34 -19.30
N LEU A 189 -1.96 -12.30 -18.88
CA LEU A 189 -1.32 -12.15 -17.58
C LEU A 189 -1.88 -10.94 -16.81
N GLN A 190 -3.08 -10.49 -17.17
CA GLN A 190 -3.82 -9.44 -16.48
C GLN A 190 -5.09 -10.00 -15.85
N VAL A 191 -5.52 -9.37 -14.76
CA VAL A 191 -6.83 -9.59 -14.18
C VAL A 191 -7.38 -8.25 -13.68
N ALA A 192 -8.61 -7.92 -14.06
CA ALA A 192 -9.25 -6.69 -13.61
C ALA A 192 -9.74 -6.85 -12.16
N VAL A 193 -9.92 -5.74 -11.44
CA VAL A 193 -10.46 -5.77 -10.07
C VAL A 193 -11.86 -6.37 -10.08
N GLU A 194 -12.67 -6.00 -11.07
CA GLU A 194 -14.00 -6.53 -11.37
C GLU A 194 -14.00 -8.06 -11.48
N ASP A 195 -13.01 -8.63 -12.18
CA ASP A 195 -12.91 -10.08 -12.36
C ASP A 195 -12.56 -10.78 -11.04
N LEU A 196 -11.72 -10.16 -10.20
CA LEU A 196 -11.41 -10.68 -8.87
C LEU A 196 -12.63 -10.61 -7.94
N GLU A 197 -13.41 -9.53 -8.00
CA GLU A 197 -14.65 -9.40 -7.23
C GLU A 197 -15.66 -10.48 -7.61
N VAL A 198 -15.87 -10.72 -8.91
CA VAL A 198 -16.73 -11.80 -9.40
C VAL A 198 -16.20 -13.15 -8.96
N ARG A 199 -14.89 -13.37 -9.07
CA ARG A 199 -14.22 -14.63 -8.72
C ARG A 199 -14.37 -14.99 -7.25
N TYR A 200 -14.26 -14.01 -6.36
CA TYR A 200 -14.22 -14.25 -4.90
C TYR A 200 -15.50 -13.83 -4.18
N GLY A 201 -16.45 -13.19 -4.86
CA GLY A 201 -17.74 -12.81 -4.29
C GLY A 201 -17.65 -11.70 -3.23
N LEU A 202 -16.72 -10.76 -3.36
CA LEU A 202 -16.62 -9.58 -2.48
C LEU A 202 -16.40 -8.29 -3.28
N SER A 203 -16.64 -7.13 -2.67
CA SER A 203 -16.32 -5.84 -3.29
C SER A 203 -14.95 -5.31 -2.87
N LEU A 204 -13.94 -5.63 -3.68
CA LEU A 204 -12.59 -5.06 -3.56
C LEU A 204 -12.57 -3.57 -3.87
N ARG A 205 -13.38 -3.07 -4.81
CA ARG A 205 -13.48 -1.62 -5.10
C ARG A 205 -13.92 -0.82 -3.88
N ALA A 206 -14.89 -1.33 -3.11
CA ALA A 206 -15.33 -0.68 -1.88
C ALA A 206 -14.19 -0.60 -0.85
N VAL A 207 -13.44 -1.69 -0.66
CA VAL A 207 -12.29 -1.73 0.26
C VAL A 207 -11.17 -0.78 -0.19
N ILE A 208 -10.83 -0.77 -1.48
CA ILE A 208 -9.82 0.12 -2.07
C ILE A 208 -10.24 1.59 -1.88
N SER A 209 -11.50 1.92 -2.18
CA SER A 209 -12.03 3.27 -2.06
C SER A 209 -12.05 3.76 -0.60
N ALA A 210 -12.48 2.92 0.35
CA ALA A 210 -12.45 3.25 1.77
C ALA A 210 -11.02 3.47 2.26
N THR A 211 -10.09 2.60 1.85
CA THR A 211 -8.66 2.71 2.18
C THR A 211 -8.05 4.02 1.67
N TYR A 212 -8.34 4.37 0.42
CA TYR A 212 -7.88 5.64 -0.17
C TYR A 212 -8.47 6.86 0.53
N THR A 213 -9.76 6.79 0.87
CA THR A 213 -10.43 7.89 1.57
C THR A 213 -9.76 8.16 2.91
N GLU A 214 -9.49 7.12 3.71
CA GLU A 214 -8.88 7.31 5.02
C GLU A 214 -7.40 7.68 4.94
N PHE A 215 -6.63 7.07 4.05
CA PHE A 215 -5.22 7.45 3.89
C PHE A 215 -5.08 8.88 3.36
N GLY A 216 -5.91 9.27 2.38
CA GLY A 216 -5.96 10.63 1.86
C GLY A 216 -6.34 11.64 2.94
N ARG A 217 -7.39 11.35 3.73
CA ARG A 217 -7.81 12.21 4.85
C ARG A 217 -6.68 12.46 5.85
N GLN A 218 -5.99 11.43 6.32
CA GLN A 218 -4.89 11.59 7.27
C GLN A 218 -3.67 12.30 6.66
N LEU A 219 -3.41 12.07 5.36
CA LEU A 219 -2.32 12.74 4.65
C LEU A 219 -2.62 14.24 4.48
N ASP A 220 -3.85 14.60 4.12
CA ASP A 220 -4.29 15.99 4.00
C ASP A 220 -4.20 16.72 5.34
N GLU A 221 -4.64 16.07 6.43
CA GLU A 221 -4.50 16.59 7.80
C GLU A 221 -3.04 16.85 8.17
N LEU A 222 -2.13 15.92 7.85
CA LEU A 222 -0.70 16.10 8.06
C LEU A 222 -0.14 17.28 7.25
N LEU A 223 -0.50 17.39 5.97
CA LEU A 223 -0.02 18.46 5.09
C LEU A 223 -0.54 19.83 5.52
N PHE A 224 -1.78 19.88 6.01
CA PHE A 224 -2.38 21.09 6.56
C PHE A 224 -1.67 21.52 7.84
N GLN A 225 -1.42 20.60 8.78
CA GLN A 225 -0.67 20.91 10.01
C GLN A 225 0.73 21.44 9.69
N GLN A 226 1.45 20.84 8.75
CA GLN A 226 2.76 21.32 8.32
C GLN A 226 2.71 22.73 7.72
N ALA A 227 1.67 23.04 6.95
CA ALA A 227 1.50 24.38 6.40
C ALA A 227 1.25 25.43 7.48
N LEU A 228 0.47 25.09 8.51
CA LEU A 228 0.24 25.95 9.66
C LEU A 228 1.51 26.17 10.49
N ASP A 229 2.27 25.11 10.74
CA ASP A 229 3.53 25.19 11.50
C ASP A 229 4.53 26.12 10.80
N GLU A 230 4.70 25.97 9.48
CA GLU A 230 5.55 26.84 8.64
C GLU A 230 5.08 28.32 8.68
N GLU A 231 3.78 28.58 8.68
CA GLU A 231 3.22 29.93 8.75
C GLU A 231 3.42 30.56 10.14
N ILE A 232 3.21 29.78 11.21
CA ILE A 232 3.46 30.22 12.59
C ILE A 232 4.94 30.56 12.81
N GLU A 233 5.86 29.73 12.30
CA GLU A 233 7.30 29.98 12.37
C GLU A 233 7.70 31.27 11.63
N SER A 234 7.11 31.51 10.45
CA SER A 234 7.31 32.74 9.67
C SER A 234 6.81 33.99 10.40
N LEU A 235 5.67 33.89 11.10
CA LEU A 235 5.06 35.01 11.82
C LEU A 235 5.72 35.30 13.18
N TYR A 236 6.31 34.29 13.82
CA TYR A 236 6.92 34.40 15.16
C TYR A 236 8.34 33.81 15.22
N PRO A 237 9.31 34.38 14.49
CA PRO A 237 10.68 33.83 14.42
C PRO A 237 11.40 33.82 15.78
N GLU A 238 10.98 34.67 16.73
CA GLU A 238 11.59 34.77 18.06
C GLU A 238 11.27 33.58 18.99
N ARG A 239 10.23 32.78 18.69
CA ARG A 239 9.88 31.58 19.49
C ARG A 239 10.92 30.46 19.40
N LEU A 240 11.87 30.54 18.47
CA LEU A 240 12.97 29.58 18.33
C LEU A 240 14.18 29.91 19.22
N GLN A 241 14.27 31.12 19.78
CA GLN A 241 15.44 31.56 20.56
C GLN A 241 15.29 31.36 22.07
N GLU A 242 14.08 31.20 22.59
CA GLU A 242 13.86 31.04 24.03
C GLU A 242 13.19 29.70 24.34
N GLY A 243 13.93 28.80 24.98
CA GLY A 243 13.38 27.64 25.69
C GLY A 243 12.59 28.05 26.94
N ALA A 244 11.68 29.02 26.83
CA ALA A 244 10.87 29.50 27.94
C ALA A 244 9.46 28.86 27.88
N PRO A 245 8.98 28.25 28.98
CA PRO A 245 7.61 27.74 29.03
C PRO A 245 6.64 28.90 29.12
N VAL A 246 5.63 28.92 28.25
CA VAL A 246 4.52 29.87 28.34
C VAL A 246 3.52 29.36 29.36
N SER A 247 3.43 30.03 30.51
CA SER A 247 2.29 29.88 31.44
C SER A 247 1.14 30.77 30.95
N PRO A 248 -0.11 30.27 30.86
CA PRO A 248 -1.22 31.09 30.41
C PRO A 248 -1.77 31.90 31.59
N LEU A 249 -1.50 33.19 31.64
CA LEU A 249 -2.26 34.12 32.50
C LEU A 249 -3.27 34.87 31.63
N ILE A 250 -4.47 34.31 31.56
CA ILE A 250 -5.69 35.08 31.35
C ILE A 250 -5.93 35.83 32.67
N GLY A 251 -5.51 37.09 32.73
CA GLY A 251 -5.87 38.03 33.79
C GLY A 251 -6.90 39.02 33.27
N PHE A 252 -8.18 38.75 33.53
CA PHE A 252 -9.23 39.76 33.38
C PHE A 252 -8.94 40.91 34.35
N ALA A 253 -8.82 42.12 33.81
CA ALA A 253 -8.72 43.33 34.61
C ALA A 253 -10.11 43.69 35.16
N GLU A 254 -10.31 43.50 36.47
CA GLU A 254 -11.40 44.15 37.20
C GLU A 254 -10.95 45.55 37.63
N GLN A 255 -11.66 46.57 37.15
CA GLN A 255 -11.58 47.94 37.64
C GLN A 255 -12.45 48.05 38.90
N GLU A 256 -11.86 48.40 40.04
CA GLU A 256 -12.61 48.96 41.18
C GLU A 256 -12.51 50.50 41.22
N PRO A 257 -13.59 51.20 41.59
CA PRO A 257 -13.65 52.66 41.56
C PRO A 257 -13.10 53.28 42.85
N GLY A 258 -12.38 54.40 42.70
CA GLY A 258 -11.81 55.16 43.80
C GLY A 258 -12.86 55.85 44.68
N MET A 259 -12.56 55.91 45.98
CA MET A 259 -13.31 56.70 46.95
C MET A 259 -12.37 57.21 48.05
N GLY A 260 -12.32 58.54 48.21
CA GLY A 260 -12.20 59.19 49.51
C GLY A 260 -10.82 59.72 49.93
N ASP A 261 -10.51 60.95 49.52
CA ASP A 261 -9.56 61.81 50.23
C ASP A 261 -10.09 62.10 51.65
N THR A 262 -9.28 61.82 52.66
CA THR A 262 -9.42 62.33 54.03
C THR A 262 -8.16 63.12 54.37
N ILE A 263 -8.32 64.44 54.54
CA ILE A 263 -7.30 65.32 55.13
C ILE A 263 -7.60 65.46 56.63
N THR A 264 -6.56 65.18 57.42
CA THR A 264 -6.44 65.20 58.89
C THR A 264 -6.23 66.64 59.44
N PRO A 265 -6.09 66.87 60.77
CA PRO A 265 -6.65 68.03 61.46
C PRO A 265 -5.62 69.08 61.90
N ALA A 266 -6.09 70.29 62.21
CA ALA A 266 -5.69 71.17 63.31
C ALA A 266 -6.61 72.40 63.34
#